data_AF-A0AAV6QQG7-F1
#
_entry.id   AF-A0AAV6QQG7-F1
#
_cell.length_a   1.000
_cell.length_b   1.000
_cell.length_c   1.000
_cell.angle_alpha   90.00
_cell.angle_beta   90.00
_cell.angle_gamma   90.00
#
_symmetry.space_group_name_H-M   'P 1'
#
loop_
_entity.id
_entity.type
_entity.pdbx_description
1 polymer ?
#
loop_
_entity_poly.entity_id
_entity_poly.type
_entity_poly.pdbx_seq_one_letter_code
_entity_poly.pdbx_strand_id
1 'polypeptide(L)'
;MAGCTISPLAFTMAMEIIIKASKWVVGGERLHCKQRLPPIRAYMDDLTTLTTTVPCTKRLLEKLHQNITCARTKLKPSKCRSISIMKGQVTDQRFHVGGTPVPTVSEMPIKSLGRWYDAKLKDTEQFEQIKNDTSKHINKTLLPGKLKLWCFQFGILPRLLWLLTVYEISITKVEKLE
;
A
#
# COMPACT_ATOMS: atom_id res chain seq x y z
N MET A 1 15.59 10.19 18.26
CA MET A 1 16.71 9.25 17.98
C MET A 1 16.12 8.04 17.29
N ALA A 2 16.18 8.00 15.96
CA ALA A 2 15.81 6.83 15.15
C ALA A 2 17.11 6.30 14.53
N GLY A 3 17.33 4.99 14.51
CA GLY A 3 18.56 4.39 13.97
C GLY A 3 19.20 3.27 14.81
N CYS A 4 18.60 2.87 15.94
CA CYS A 4 19.03 1.65 16.62
C CYS A 4 18.67 0.43 15.77
N THR A 5 19.63 -0.45 15.48
CA THR A 5 19.46 -1.63 14.62
C THR A 5 18.38 -2.61 15.15
N ILE A 6 18.15 -2.63 16.46
CA ILE A 6 17.16 -3.52 17.09
C ILE A 6 15.75 -2.91 17.06
N SER A 7 15.65 -1.57 16.96
CA SER A 7 14.36 -0.87 17.07
C SER A 7 13.30 -1.31 16.04
N PRO A 8 13.62 -1.56 14.75
CA PRO A 8 12.63 -2.06 13.79
C PRO A 8 12.11 -3.45 14.18
N LEU A 9 12.98 -4.32 14.70
CA LEU A 9 12.59 -5.66 15.14
C LEU A 9 11.70 -5.62 16.38
N ALA A 10 12.07 -4.82 17.38
CA ALA A 10 11.25 -4.62 18.57
C ALA A 10 9.85 -4.06 18.20
N PHE A 11 9.82 -3.12 17.27
CA PHE A 11 8.58 -2.53 16.76
C PHE A 11 7.72 -3.56 16.03
N THR A 12 8.28 -4.35 15.11
CA THR A 12 7.53 -5.37 14.38
C THR A 12 6.99 -6.46 15.31
N MET A 13 7.76 -6.88 16.32
CA MET A 13 7.28 -7.83 17.33
C MET A 13 6.08 -7.27 18.12
N ALA A 14 6.16 -6.02 18.58
CA ALA A 14 5.07 -5.37 19.31
C ALA A 14 3.82 -5.22 18.43
N MET A 15 3.98 -4.78 17.18
CA MET A 15 2.88 -4.64 16.23
C MET A 15 2.24 -5.99 15.88
N GLU A 16 3.03 -7.06 15.72
CA GLU A 16 2.50 -8.38 15.40
C GLU A 16 1.60 -8.93 16.51
N ILE A 17 1.93 -8.66 17.79
CA ILE A 17 1.07 -9.02 18.93
C ILE A 17 -0.28 -8.31 18.82
N ILE A 18 -0.27 -7.00 18.57
CA ILE A 18 -1.49 -6.19 18.41
C ILE A 18 -2.33 -6.72 17.24
N ILE A 19 -1.67 -6.98 16.10
CA ILE A 19 -2.30 -7.48 14.88
C ILE A 19 -2.94 -8.84 15.13
N LYS A 20 -2.24 -9.81 15.73
CA LYS A 20 -2.81 -11.13 16.06
C LYS A 20 -4.02 -11.01 16.98
N ALA A 21 -3.92 -10.16 18.02
CA ALA A 21 -5.01 -9.88 18.95
C ALA A 21 -6.19 -9.11 18.32
N SER A 22 -6.03 -8.55 17.12
CA SER A 22 -7.12 -7.93 16.36
C SER A 22 -7.70 -8.87 15.29
N LYS A 23 -6.87 -9.70 14.66
CA LYS A 23 -7.27 -10.60 13.56
C LYS A 23 -8.31 -11.64 13.99
N TRP A 24 -8.30 -12.12 15.23
CA TRP A 24 -9.20 -13.19 15.70
C TRP A 24 -10.72 -12.89 15.56
N VAL A 25 -11.12 -11.62 15.45
CA VAL A 25 -12.55 -11.24 15.34
C VAL A 25 -13.14 -11.43 13.95
N VAL A 26 -12.29 -11.59 12.92
CA VAL A 26 -12.71 -11.74 11.53
C VAL A 26 -11.82 -12.73 10.79
N GLY A 27 -12.39 -13.43 9.82
CA GLY A 27 -11.67 -14.47 9.12
C GLY A 27 -10.83 -14.02 7.92
N GLY A 28 -10.95 -12.78 7.44
CA GLY A 28 -10.33 -12.33 6.18
C GLY A 28 -11.10 -12.74 4.92
N GLU A 29 -10.55 -12.39 3.76
CA GLU A 29 -11.21 -12.49 2.44
C GLU A 29 -10.97 -13.86 1.78
N ARG A 30 -11.98 -14.44 1.13
CA ARG A 30 -11.81 -15.70 0.37
C ARG A 30 -11.75 -15.39 -1.11
N LEU A 31 -10.64 -15.77 -1.74
CA LEU A 31 -10.47 -15.68 -3.19
C LEU A 31 -11.16 -16.83 -3.90
N HIS A 32 -11.41 -16.65 -5.21
CA HIS A 32 -12.03 -17.64 -6.08
C HIS A 32 -11.24 -18.96 -6.16
N CYS A 33 -9.91 -18.90 -5.97
CA CYS A 33 -9.00 -20.03 -5.92
C CYS A 33 -8.98 -20.78 -4.58
N LYS A 34 -10.00 -20.60 -3.71
CA LYS A 34 -10.09 -21.14 -2.34
C LYS A 34 -8.99 -20.66 -1.37
N GLN A 35 -8.09 -19.79 -1.81
CA GLN A 35 -7.10 -19.17 -0.94
C GLN A 35 -7.75 -18.09 -0.06
N ARG A 36 -7.31 -18.00 1.20
CA ARG A 36 -7.79 -17.00 2.15
C ARG A 36 -6.75 -15.93 2.37
N LEU A 37 -7.09 -14.67 2.10
CA LEU A 37 -6.24 -13.55 2.44
C LEU A 37 -6.43 -13.17 3.91
N PRO A 38 -5.33 -12.85 4.64
CA PRO A 38 -5.44 -12.41 6.01
C PRO A 38 -6.21 -11.07 6.09
N PRO A 39 -7.02 -10.85 7.13
CA PRO A 39 -7.84 -9.64 7.25
C PRO A 39 -7.03 -8.37 7.49
N ILE A 40 -5.79 -8.51 7.98
CA ILE A 40 -4.86 -7.40 8.20
C ILE A 40 -3.52 -7.77 7.58
N ARG A 41 -3.00 -6.89 6.73
CA ARG A 41 -1.60 -6.87 6.27
C ARG A 41 -0.92 -5.65 6.86
N ALA A 42 0.36 -5.78 7.18
CA ALA A 42 1.11 -4.74 7.85
C ALA A 42 2.50 -4.62 7.23
N TYR A 43 2.96 -3.38 7.09
CA TYR A 43 4.35 -3.07 6.81
C TYR A 43 4.74 -1.90 7.71
N MET A 44 5.51 -2.19 8.75
CA MET A 44 5.77 -1.22 9.83
C MET A 44 4.45 -0.66 10.41
N ASP A 45 4.26 0.66 10.40
CA ASP A 45 3.07 1.34 10.88
C ASP A 45 1.92 1.38 9.86
N ASP A 46 2.19 1.07 8.59
CA ASP A 46 1.17 0.99 7.54
C ASP A 46 0.38 -0.32 7.66
N LEU A 47 -0.92 -0.18 7.93
CA LEU A 47 -1.85 -1.29 8.06
C LEU A 47 -2.87 -1.24 6.93
N THR A 48 -3.13 -2.39 6.31
CA THR A 48 -4.19 -2.58 5.30
C THR A 48 -5.16 -3.63 5.78
N THR A 49 -6.44 -3.26 5.91
CA THR A 49 -7.52 -4.17 6.28
C THR A 49 -8.31 -4.59 5.05
N LEU A 50 -8.52 -5.90 4.87
CA LEU A 50 -9.28 -6.48 3.77
C LEU A 50 -10.31 -7.46 4.30
N THR A 51 -11.60 -7.18 4.07
CA THR A 51 -12.72 -7.92 4.63
C THR A 51 -13.89 -7.98 3.65
N THR A 52 -14.70 -9.02 3.77
CA THR A 52 -15.80 -9.35 2.86
C THR A 52 -17.01 -8.41 2.99
N THR A 53 -17.31 -7.99 4.21
CA THR A 53 -18.55 -7.27 4.53
C THR A 53 -18.29 -6.06 5.41
N VAL A 54 -19.14 -5.04 5.25
CA VAL A 54 -19.09 -3.79 6.04
C VAL A 54 -19.14 -4.06 7.55
N PRO A 55 -20.00 -4.95 8.09
CA PRO A 55 -20.00 -5.26 9.52
C PRO A 55 -18.69 -5.88 10.01
N CYS A 56 -18.08 -6.78 9.23
CA CYS A 56 -16.78 -7.36 9.54
C CYS A 56 -15.70 -6.28 9.61
N THR A 57 -15.68 -5.35 8.64
CA THR A 57 -14.73 -4.23 8.63
C THR A 57 -14.90 -3.35 9.88
N LYS A 58 -16.14 -2.99 10.24
CA LYS A 58 -16.43 -2.18 11.44
C LYS A 58 -15.94 -2.87 12.71
N ARG A 59 -16.29 -4.15 12.90
CA ARG A 59 -15.85 -4.95 14.05
C ARG A 59 -14.32 -5.06 14.14
N LEU A 60 -13.66 -5.26 13.00
CA LEU A 60 -12.20 -5.31 12.93
C LEU A 60 -11.57 -3.96 13.31
N LEU A 61 -12.07 -2.85 12.75
CA LEU A 61 -11.57 -1.50 13.02
C LEU A 61 -11.76 -1.11 14.48
N GLU A 62 -12.90 -1.42 15.08
CA GLU A 62 -13.16 -1.19 16.52
C GLU A 62 -12.18 -1.96 17.39
N LYS A 63 -11.99 -3.27 17.12
CA LYS A 63 -11.06 -4.09 17.90
C LYS A 63 -9.62 -3.63 17.73
N LEU A 64 -9.23 -3.26 16.51
CA LEU A 64 -7.91 -2.74 16.20
C LEU A 64 -7.66 -1.39 16.88
N HIS A 65 -8.64 -0.49 16.88
CA HIS A 65 -8.58 0.77 17.60
C HIS A 65 -8.42 0.57 19.12
N GLN A 66 -9.18 -0.34 19.72
CA GLN A 66 -9.07 -0.68 21.14
C GLN A 66 -7.67 -1.20 21.48
N ASN A 67 -7.17 -2.20 20.75
CA ASN A 67 -5.87 -2.80 21.05
C ASN A 67 -4.70 -1.80 20.87
N ILE A 68 -4.74 -0.97 19.83
CA ILE A 68 -3.74 0.09 19.60
C ILE A 68 -3.75 1.13 20.72
N THR A 69 -4.96 1.51 21.18
CA THR A 69 -5.12 2.44 22.31
C THR A 69 -4.61 1.83 23.61
N CYS A 70 -4.87 0.54 23.86
CA CYS A 70 -4.31 -0.19 25.00
C CYS A 70 -2.77 -0.23 24.96
N ALA A 71 -2.18 -0.33 23.76
CA ALA A 71 -0.73 -0.25 23.56
C ALA A 71 -0.16 1.17 23.68
N ARG A 72 -0.97 2.17 24.11
CA ARG A 72 -0.59 3.58 24.24
C ARG A 72 -0.14 4.22 22.92
N THR A 73 -0.67 3.72 21.80
CA THR A 73 -0.45 4.27 20.47
C THR A 73 -1.75 4.81 19.88
N LYS A 74 -1.68 5.58 18.79
CA LYS A 74 -2.85 6.25 18.22
C LYS A 74 -2.86 6.14 16.69
N LEU A 75 -3.97 5.68 16.14
CA LEU A 75 -4.25 5.79 14.71
C LEU A 75 -4.53 7.24 14.34
N LYS A 76 -4.06 7.67 13.16
CA LYS A 76 -4.35 9.00 12.60
C LYS A 76 -5.39 8.85 11.49
N PRO A 77 -6.70 9.08 11.75
CA PRO A 77 -7.75 8.92 10.73
C PRO A 77 -7.51 9.75 9.48
N SER A 78 -6.89 10.93 9.62
CA SER A 78 -6.50 11.80 8.52
C SER A 78 -5.49 11.18 7.54
N LYS A 79 -4.74 10.16 7.96
CA LYS A 79 -3.84 9.38 7.10
C LYS A 79 -4.44 8.06 6.61
N CYS A 80 -5.57 7.63 7.18
CA CYS A 80 -6.25 6.42 6.74
C CYS A 80 -7.11 6.72 5.52
N ARG A 81 -7.27 5.75 4.63
CA ARG A 81 -8.28 5.79 3.56
C ARG A 81 -9.08 4.50 3.53
N SER A 82 -10.31 4.60 3.06
CA SER A 82 -11.15 3.44 2.81
C SER A 82 -11.66 3.41 1.39
N ILE A 83 -11.83 2.19 0.89
CA ILE A 83 -12.50 1.90 -0.37
C ILE A 83 -13.43 0.71 -0.13
N SER A 84 -14.65 0.79 -0.68
CA SER A 84 -15.62 -0.31 -0.63
C SER A 84 -16.09 -0.62 -2.03
N ILE A 85 -16.05 -1.90 -2.39
CA ILE A 85 -16.45 -2.36 -3.72
C ILE A 85 -17.63 -3.31 -3.54
N MET A 86 -18.77 -2.97 -4.14
CA MET A 86 -19.96 -3.82 -4.16
C MET A 86 -20.34 -4.10 -5.60
N LYS A 87 -20.46 -5.39 -5.97
CA LYS A 87 -20.81 -5.82 -7.34
C LYS A 87 -19.92 -5.19 -8.43
N GLY A 88 -18.63 -5.04 -8.15
CA GLY A 88 -17.65 -4.46 -9.09
C GLY A 88 -17.67 -2.93 -9.20
N GLN A 89 -18.52 -2.25 -8.43
CA GLN A 89 -18.58 -0.78 -8.40
C GLN A 89 -18.05 -0.23 -7.07
N VAL A 90 -17.31 0.88 -7.15
CA VAL A 90 -16.87 1.63 -5.97
C VAL A 90 -18.08 2.29 -5.34
N THR A 91 -18.25 2.09 -4.04
CA THR A 91 -19.39 2.60 -3.27
C THR A 91 -18.93 3.54 -2.17
N ASP A 92 -19.72 4.59 -1.92
CA ASP A 92 -19.44 5.58 -0.88
C ASP A 92 -19.86 5.07 0.50
N GLN A 93 -19.11 4.08 1.00
CA GLN A 93 -19.27 3.56 2.35
C GLN A 93 -18.21 4.17 3.27
N ARG A 94 -18.67 4.90 4.28
CA ARG A 94 -17.80 5.52 5.29
C ARG A 94 -17.57 4.59 6.48
N PHE A 95 -16.31 4.53 6.91
CA PHE A 95 -15.88 3.85 8.13
C PHE A 95 -15.42 4.87 9.17
N HIS A 96 -15.47 4.47 10.44
CA HIS A 96 -15.08 5.33 11.56
C HIS A 96 -14.00 4.63 12.38
N VAL A 97 -13.05 5.43 12.86
CA VAL A 97 -11.99 4.99 13.77
C VAL A 97 -12.00 5.94 14.96
N GLY A 98 -12.31 5.43 16.16
CA GLY A 98 -12.43 6.26 17.36
C GLY A 98 -13.45 7.39 17.21
N GLY A 99 -14.59 7.12 16.55
CA GLY A 99 -15.64 8.11 16.28
C GLY A 99 -15.34 9.10 15.15
N THR A 100 -14.11 9.14 14.61
CA THR A 100 -13.75 10.03 13.50
C THR A 100 -13.95 9.32 12.14
N PRO A 101 -14.61 9.94 11.15
CA PRO A 101 -14.77 9.34 9.83
C PRO A 101 -13.44 9.24 9.09
N VAL A 102 -13.22 8.11 8.41
CA VAL A 102 -12.08 7.89 7.52
C VAL A 102 -12.46 8.38 6.12
N PRO A 103 -11.66 9.26 5.50
CA PRO A 103 -11.95 9.76 4.15
C PRO A 103 -11.82 8.63 3.12
N THR A 104 -12.61 8.70 2.06
CA THR A 104 -12.59 7.69 1.00
C THR A 104 -11.43 7.95 0.03
N VAL A 105 -10.99 6.89 -0.67
CA VAL A 105 -9.98 7.02 -1.73
C VAL A 105 -10.45 7.92 -2.87
N SER A 106 -11.78 7.98 -3.11
CA SER A 106 -12.38 8.85 -4.12
C SER A 106 -12.26 10.35 -3.77
N GLU A 107 -12.40 10.70 -2.48
CA GLU A 107 -12.22 12.06 -2.00
C GLU A 107 -10.74 12.45 -1.94
N MET A 108 -9.91 11.54 -1.44
CA MET A 108 -8.48 11.77 -1.24
C MET A 108 -7.67 10.53 -1.64
N PRO A 109 -7.03 10.52 -2.83
CA PRO A 109 -6.18 9.41 -3.23
C PRO A 109 -5.00 9.24 -2.26
N ILE A 110 -4.51 8.02 -2.13
CA ILE A 110 -3.42 7.68 -1.19
C ILE A 110 -2.31 6.92 -1.89
N LYS A 111 -1.09 7.21 -1.48
CA LYS A 111 0.09 6.43 -1.84
C LYS A 111 0.40 5.44 -0.71
N SER A 112 0.41 4.15 -1.00
CA SER A 112 0.79 3.08 -0.07
C SER A 112 1.87 2.20 -0.70
N LEU A 113 2.99 2.02 0.01
CA LEU A 113 4.17 1.26 -0.44
C LEU A 113 4.66 1.63 -1.85
N GLY A 114 4.55 2.90 -2.23
CA GLY A 114 4.95 3.37 -3.56
C GLY A 114 3.85 3.34 -4.62
N ARG A 115 2.74 2.64 -4.39
CA ARG A 115 1.58 2.58 -5.29
C ARG A 115 0.58 3.68 -5.00
N TRP A 116 0.07 4.35 -6.03
CA TRP A 116 -1.10 5.21 -5.92
C TRP A 116 -2.39 4.40 -6.03
N TYR A 117 -3.32 4.69 -5.13
CA TYR A 117 -4.69 4.19 -5.17
C TYR A 117 -5.64 5.37 -5.39
N ASP A 118 -6.44 5.27 -6.44
CA ASP A 118 -7.49 6.21 -6.82
C ASP A 118 -8.83 5.47 -7.03
N ALA A 119 -9.90 6.21 -7.28
CA ALA A 119 -11.21 5.62 -7.56
C ALA A 119 -11.29 4.86 -8.88
N LYS A 120 -10.38 5.13 -9.83
CA LYS A 120 -10.36 4.47 -11.14
C LYS A 120 -9.85 3.03 -11.04
N LEU A 121 -9.01 2.73 -10.04
CA LEU A 121 -8.38 1.42 -9.83
C LEU A 121 -7.65 0.91 -11.08
N LYS A 122 -7.08 1.83 -11.87
CA LYS A 122 -6.35 1.54 -13.11
C LYS A 122 -4.92 2.04 -12.99
N ASP A 123 -3.97 1.17 -13.33
CA ASP A 123 -2.54 1.49 -13.29
C ASP A 123 -2.02 2.13 -14.61
N THR A 124 -2.90 2.41 -15.57
CA THR A 124 -2.51 2.84 -16.93
C THR A 124 -1.82 4.20 -16.96
N GLU A 125 -2.25 5.15 -16.13
CA GLU A 125 -1.72 6.52 -16.10
C GLU A 125 -0.32 6.57 -15.46
N GLN A 126 -0.01 5.63 -14.57
CA GLN A 126 1.26 5.58 -13.84
C GLN A 126 2.41 5.11 -14.74
N PHE A 127 2.14 4.27 -15.73
CA PHE A 127 3.14 3.82 -16.69
C PHE A 127 3.78 4.98 -17.48
N GLU A 128 2.98 5.96 -17.90
CA GLU A 128 3.49 7.12 -18.65
C GLU A 128 4.39 8.01 -17.79
N GLN A 129 4.12 8.09 -16.47
CA GLN A 129 4.99 8.78 -15.53
C GLN A 129 6.33 8.05 -15.39
N ILE A 130 6.29 6.72 -15.20
CA ILE A 130 7.48 5.87 -15.11
C ILE A 130 8.37 6.02 -16.35
N LYS A 131 7.79 6.00 -17.55
CA LYS A 131 8.52 6.17 -18.81
C LYS A 131 9.25 7.51 -18.88
N ASN A 132 8.60 8.60 -18.45
CA ASN A 132 9.16 9.95 -18.52
C ASN A 132 10.29 10.20 -17.54
N ASP A 133 10.18 9.68 -16.31
CA ASP A 133 11.18 9.91 -15.26
C ASP A 133 12.50 9.21 -15.56
N THR A 134 12.44 8.09 -16.27
CA THR A 134 13.54 7.14 -16.32
C THR A 134 14.59 7.46 -17.40
N SER A 135 14.19 7.66 -18.65
CA SER A 135 15.15 7.70 -19.78
C SER A 135 15.73 9.09 -20.06
N LYS A 136 14.98 10.16 -19.76
CA LYS A 136 15.31 11.52 -20.24
C LYS A 136 16.44 12.19 -19.48
N HIS A 137 16.68 11.82 -18.22
CA HIS A 137 17.62 12.54 -17.36
C HIS A 137 19.06 12.09 -17.55
N ILE A 138 19.33 10.78 -17.62
CA ILE A 138 20.71 10.27 -17.79
C ILE A 138 21.27 10.65 -19.16
N ASN A 139 20.45 10.57 -20.22
CA ASN A 139 20.91 10.88 -21.57
C ASN A 139 21.36 12.33 -21.72
N LYS A 140 20.75 13.27 -20.98
CA LYS A 140 21.10 14.70 -20.96
C LYS A 140 22.38 15.02 -20.18
N THR A 141 22.93 14.07 -19.41
CA THR A 141 24.18 14.31 -18.68
C THR A 141 25.38 14.32 -19.63
N LEU A 142 26.45 15.03 -19.24
CA LEU A 142 27.73 15.04 -19.96
C LEU A 142 28.59 13.80 -19.68
N LEU A 143 28.01 12.75 -19.07
CA LEU A 143 28.74 11.54 -18.75
C LEU A 143 29.13 10.75 -20.01
N PRO A 144 30.34 10.15 -20.03
CA PRO A 144 30.71 9.16 -21.03
C PRO A 144 29.69 8.01 -21.10
N GLY A 145 29.52 7.42 -22.29
CA GLY A 145 28.52 6.35 -22.51
C GLY A 145 28.64 5.17 -21.54
N LYS A 146 29.86 4.77 -21.18
CA LYS A 146 30.11 3.71 -20.19
C LYS A 146 29.55 4.05 -18.80
N LEU A 147 29.68 5.30 -18.36
CA LEU A 147 29.15 5.74 -17.06
C LEU A 147 27.63 5.91 -17.12
N LYS A 148 27.06 6.33 -18.26
CA LYS A 148 25.61 6.35 -18.47
C LYS A 148 24.99 4.95 -18.35
N LEU A 149 25.60 3.95 -19.00
CA LEU A 149 25.20 2.54 -18.88
C LEU A 149 25.30 2.05 -17.44
N TRP A 150 26.38 2.38 -16.74
CA TRP A 150 26.54 2.02 -15.33
C TRP A 150 25.44 2.63 -14.46
N CYS A 151 25.13 3.92 -14.61
CA CYS A 151 24.04 4.57 -13.89
C CYS A 151 22.67 3.98 -14.24
N PHE A 152 22.48 3.56 -15.48
CA PHE A 152 21.27 2.86 -15.89
C PHE A 152 21.13 1.52 -15.16
N GLN A 153 22.16 0.66 -15.24
CA GLN A 153 22.16 -0.67 -14.65
C GLN A 153 21.98 -0.68 -13.13
N PHE A 154 22.68 0.20 -12.41
CA PHE A 154 22.73 0.16 -10.94
C PHE A 154 21.87 1.23 -10.26
N GLY A 155 21.48 2.28 -10.97
CA GLY A 155 20.66 3.37 -10.42
C GLY A 155 19.20 3.29 -10.85
N ILE A 156 18.97 3.20 -12.16
CA ILE A 156 17.64 3.26 -12.75
C ILE A 156 16.93 1.93 -12.69
N LEU A 157 17.58 0.86 -13.16
CA LEU A 157 16.94 -0.44 -13.30
C LEU A 157 16.36 -0.95 -11.98
N PRO A 158 17.04 -0.83 -10.81
CA PRO A 158 16.45 -1.21 -9.53
C PRO A 158 15.18 -0.42 -9.17
N ARG A 159 15.13 0.88 -9.53
CA ARG A 159 13.94 1.72 -9.29
C ARG A 159 12.78 1.30 -10.19
N LEU A 160 13.06 1.01 -11.46
CA LEU A 160 12.08 0.46 -12.39
C LEU A 160 11.52 -0.87 -11.92
N LEU A 161 12.38 -1.79 -11.48
CA LEU A 161 11.98 -3.11 -10.99
C LEU A 161 10.98 -3.00 -9.84
N TRP A 162 11.19 -2.09 -8.89
CA TRP A 162 10.22 -1.83 -7.83
C TRP A 162 8.85 -1.39 -8.38
N LEU A 163 8.85 -0.44 -9.33
CA LEU A 163 7.61 0.07 -9.92
C LEU A 163 6.87 -1.01 -10.72
N LEU A 164 7.60 -1.84 -11.47
CA LEU A 164 7.06 -2.99 -12.20
C LEU A 164 6.54 -4.10 -11.27
N THR A 165 7.07 -4.21 -10.04
CA THR A 165 6.59 -5.16 -9.03
C THR A 165 5.28 -4.70 -8.39
N VAL A 166 5.11 -3.38 -8.24
CA VAL A 166 3.99 -2.78 -7.50
C VAL A 166 2.78 -2.51 -8.39
N TYR A 167 3.01 -2.13 -9.65
CA TYR A 167 1.97 -1.84 -10.63
C TYR A 167 1.71 -3.01 -11.57
N GLU A 168 0.45 -3.22 -11.94
CA GLU A 168 0.07 -4.23 -12.92
C GLU A 168 0.21 -3.64 -14.33
N ILE A 169 1.40 -3.82 -14.92
CA ILE A 169 1.74 -3.32 -16.25
C ILE A 169 1.81 -4.50 -17.21
N SER A 170 1.14 -4.39 -18.36
CA SER A 170 1.17 -5.43 -19.39
C SER A 170 2.57 -5.57 -20.00
N ILE A 171 2.98 -6.80 -20.33
CA ILE A 171 4.28 -7.10 -20.95
C ILE A 171 4.49 -6.26 -22.22
N THR A 172 3.46 -6.11 -23.04
CA THR A 172 3.47 -5.28 -24.26
C THR A 172 3.81 -3.80 -24.02
N LYS A 173 3.58 -3.28 -22.81
CA LYS A 173 4.00 -1.93 -22.43
C LYS A 173 5.44 -1.93 -21.95
N VAL A 174 5.84 -2.94 -21.20
CA VAL A 174 7.22 -3.11 -20.72
C VAL A 174 8.19 -3.25 -21.90
N GLU A 175 7.85 -4.03 -22.93
CA GLU A 175 8.65 -4.16 -24.16
C GLU A 175 8.88 -2.82 -24.88
N LYS A 176 8.00 -1.83 -24.71
CA LYS A 176 8.19 -0.48 -25.26
C LYS A 176 9.15 0.40 -24.45
N LEU A 177 9.65 -0.09 -23.31
CA LEU A 177 10.69 0.56 -22.52
C LEU A 177 12.10 0.10 -22.90
N GLU A 178 12.22 -1.06 -23.56
CA GLU A 178 13.46 -1.53 -24.20
C GLU A 178 13.79 -0.67 -25.43
#